data_AF-A0A9N9ZLD2-F1
#
_entry.id   AF-A0A9N9ZLD2-F1
#
_cell.length_a   1.000
_cell.length_b   1.000
_cell.length_c   1.000
_cell.angle_alpha   90.00
_cell.angle_beta   90.00
_cell.angle_gamma   90.00
#
_symmetry.space_group_name_H-M   'P 1'
#
loop_
_entity.id
_entity.type
_entity.pdbx_description
1 polymer ?
#
loop_
_entity_poly.entity_id
_entity_poly.type
_entity_poly.pdbx_seq_one_letter_code
_entity_poly.pdbx_strand_id
1 'polypeptide(L)'
;MPPLAGFSDNPFRSRSDVLVAVKALLRPLLPYFSPGCTRIHIPVATGTHFDETAAQLEGYARPLWVVAALLMSGDEPDWDLIQPWIKGIEIGTDAEHPEFWGHIRDYDQKMVECEMISFLLLAAPKERLWGRMDPKIQRNIIAWLSEIHTKAMPPANWLWFRVFVNLALLKTCGVDTPTVRESLQSDLELLDTFYVADGWSGDGLWRSPELDEKEWEI
;
A
#
# COMPACT_ATOMS: atom_id res chain seq x y z
N MET A 1 -17.60 -16.35 -10.30
CA MET A 1 -18.16 -15.11 -9.74
C MET A 1 -19.18 -14.55 -10.71
N PRO A 2 -20.34 -14.05 -10.25
CA PRO A 2 -21.32 -13.40 -11.13
C PRO A 2 -20.73 -12.12 -11.73
N PRO A 3 -21.20 -11.67 -12.92
CA PRO A 3 -20.81 -10.39 -13.49
C PRO A 3 -21.10 -9.22 -12.54
N LEU A 4 -20.18 -8.27 -12.46
CA LEU A 4 -20.30 -7.08 -11.63
C LEU A 4 -20.77 -5.90 -12.50
N ALA A 5 -21.99 -5.43 -12.28
CA ALA A 5 -22.54 -4.28 -13.01
C ALA A 5 -21.67 -3.03 -12.83
N GLY A 6 -21.42 -2.31 -13.92
CA GLY A 6 -20.50 -1.17 -13.99
C GLY A 6 -19.03 -1.55 -14.21
N PHE A 7 -18.66 -2.84 -14.07
CA PHE A 7 -17.30 -3.34 -14.32
C PHE A 7 -17.26 -4.39 -15.43
N SER A 8 -18.00 -5.48 -15.30
CA SER A 8 -18.00 -6.59 -16.28
C SER A 8 -18.68 -6.23 -17.61
N ASP A 9 -19.62 -5.29 -17.58
CA ASP A 9 -20.33 -4.72 -18.73
C ASP A 9 -19.74 -3.38 -19.20
N ASN A 10 -18.59 -2.98 -18.65
CA ASN A 10 -17.95 -1.70 -18.91
C ASN A 10 -17.12 -1.73 -20.23
N PRO A 11 -17.26 -0.74 -21.13
CA PRO A 11 -16.54 -0.74 -22.40
C PRO A 11 -15.08 -0.30 -22.30
N PHE A 12 -14.66 0.33 -21.20
CA PHE A 12 -13.30 0.84 -20.95
C PHE A 12 -12.70 1.70 -22.09
N ARG A 13 -13.50 2.56 -22.71
CA ARG A 13 -13.05 3.41 -23.84
C ARG A 13 -12.66 4.82 -23.43
N SER A 14 -13.12 5.26 -22.27
CA SER A 14 -12.92 6.62 -21.77
C SER A 14 -12.52 6.65 -20.30
N ARG A 15 -12.00 7.81 -19.86
CA ARG A 15 -11.77 8.08 -18.43
C ARG A 15 -13.06 7.90 -17.61
N SER A 16 -14.20 8.31 -18.14
CA SER A 16 -15.49 8.17 -17.44
C SER A 16 -15.86 6.69 -17.24
N ASP A 17 -15.62 5.85 -18.25
CA ASP A 17 -15.83 4.41 -18.16
C ASP A 17 -14.97 3.79 -17.04
N VAL A 18 -13.69 4.17 -16.96
CA VAL A 18 -12.78 3.71 -15.89
C VAL A 18 -13.27 4.15 -14.50
N LEU A 19 -13.76 5.39 -14.36
CA LEU A 19 -14.31 5.87 -13.09
C LEU A 19 -15.55 5.06 -12.64
N VAL A 20 -16.41 4.68 -13.59
CA VAL A 20 -17.57 3.81 -13.29
C VAL A 20 -17.11 2.43 -12.81
N ALA A 21 -16.16 1.82 -13.52
CA ALA A 21 -15.59 0.51 -13.19
C ALA A 21 -14.92 0.50 -11.81
N VAL A 22 -14.14 1.53 -11.51
CA VAL A 22 -13.48 1.72 -10.21
C VAL A 22 -14.51 1.81 -9.07
N LYS A 23 -15.56 2.63 -9.24
CA LYS A 23 -16.61 2.75 -8.21
C LYS A 23 -17.38 1.43 -8.04
N ALA A 24 -17.57 0.67 -9.12
CA ALA A 24 -18.19 -0.65 -9.08
C ALA A 24 -17.35 -1.67 -8.30
N LEU A 25 -16.01 -1.57 -8.32
CA LEU A 25 -15.12 -2.42 -7.52
C LEU A 25 -15.08 -2.03 -6.03
N LEU A 26 -15.10 -0.73 -5.71
CA LEU A 26 -14.99 -0.27 -4.33
C LEU A 26 -16.29 -0.43 -3.52
N ARG A 27 -17.45 -0.15 -4.12
CA ARG A 27 -18.75 -0.15 -3.40
C ARG A 27 -19.10 -1.47 -2.73
N PRO A 28 -18.88 -2.65 -3.36
CA PRO A 28 -19.16 -3.94 -2.73
C PRO A 28 -18.31 -4.21 -1.48
N LEU A 29 -17.20 -3.50 -1.28
CA LEU A 29 -16.34 -3.68 -0.11
C LEU A 29 -16.88 -2.92 1.12
N LEU A 30 -17.71 -1.88 0.93
CA LEU A 30 -18.20 -1.03 2.01
C LEU A 30 -18.88 -1.79 3.17
N PRO A 31 -19.73 -2.81 2.92
CA PRO A 31 -20.36 -3.57 3.99
C PRO A 31 -19.41 -4.46 4.80
N TYR A 32 -18.18 -4.68 4.32
CA TYR A 32 -17.20 -5.60 4.90
C TYR A 32 -16.13 -4.88 5.73
N PHE A 33 -16.21 -3.55 5.86
CA PHE A 33 -15.33 -2.82 6.76
C PHE A 33 -15.53 -3.25 8.21
N SER A 34 -14.43 -3.32 8.97
CA SER A 34 -14.49 -3.32 10.42
C SER A 34 -15.15 -2.04 10.96
N PRO A 35 -15.62 -1.99 12.22
CA PRO A 35 -16.23 -0.79 12.80
C PRO A 35 -15.36 0.48 12.72
N GLY A 36 -14.04 0.34 12.90
CA GLY A 36 -13.04 1.39 12.73
C GLY A 36 -12.62 1.64 11.27
N CYS A 37 -13.18 0.89 10.32
CA CYS A 37 -12.84 0.93 8.90
C CYS A 37 -11.37 0.59 8.59
N THR A 38 -10.65 -0.05 9.51
CA THR A 38 -9.21 -0.33 9.35
C THR A 38 -8.93 -1.63 8.59
N ARG A 39 -9.95 -2.49 8.45
CA ARG A 39 -9.83 -3.83 7.86
C ARG A 39 -11.04 -4.12 6.99
N ILE A 40 -10.86 -4.98 6.00
CA ILE A 40 -11.95 -5.54 5.20
C ILE A 40 -12.01 -7.04 5.44
N HIS A 41 -13.12 -7.49 6.03
CA HIS A 41 -13.36 -8.89 6.31
C HIS A 41 -14.24 -9.51 5.24
N ILE A 42 -13.63 -10.22 4.28
CA ILE A 42 -14.36 -10.96 3.25
C ILE A 42 -14.64 -12.38 3.80
N PRO A 43 -15.91 -12.79 3.99
CA PRO A 43 -16.27 -14.00 4.74
C PRO A 43 -16.01 -15.34 4.03
N VAL A 44 -15.02 -15.42 3.15
CA VAL A 44 -14.60 -16.67 2.51
C VAL A 44 -13.12 -16.92 2.83
N ALA A 45 -12.85 -18.04 3.52
CA ALA A 45 -11.52 -18.41 4.00
C ALA A 45 -10.49 -18.40 2.87
N THR A 46 -9.54 -17.48 2.92
CA THR A 46 -8.35 -17.46 2.06
C THR A 46 -7.28 -18.36 2.67
N GLY A 47 -6.81 -19.35 1.91
CA GLY A 47 -5.81 -20.35 2.34
C GLY A 47 -4.36 -19.84 2.29
N THR A 48 -4.07 -18.72 2.94
CA THR A 48 -2.71 -18.14 3.01
C THR A 48 -2.11 -18.29 4.41
N HIS A 49 -0.78 -18.51 4.48
CA HIS A 49 -0.02 -18.76 5.70
C HIS A 49 0.16 -17.56 6.66
N PHE A 50 -0.69 -16.53 6.60
CA PHE A 50 -0.53 -15.28 7.35
C PHE A 50 -1.52 -15.13 8.50
N ASP A 51 -1.17 -14.28 9.48
CA ASP A 51 -2.08 -13.83 10.55
C ASP A 51 -3.35 -13.22 9.94
N GLU A 52 -4.52 -13.57 10.48
CA GLU A 52 -5.83 -13.10 9.99
C GLU A 52 -5.91 -11.57 9.95
N THR A 53 -5.24 -10.89 10.89
CA THR A 53 -5.15 -9.42 10.90
C THR A 53 -4.42 -8.89 9.67
N ALA A 54 -3.33 -9.54 9.25
CA ALA A 54 -2.58 -9.14 8.06
C ALA A 54 -3.38 -9.39 6.77
N ALA A 55 -4.09 -10.52 6.68
CA ALA A 55 -4.95 -10.82 5.53
C ALA A 55 -6.12 -9.81 5.39
N GLN A 56 -6.73 -9.40 6.50
CA GLN A 56 -7.79 -8.39 6.47
C GLN A 56 -7.26 -6.97 6.19
N LEU A 57 -6.02 -6.68 6.61
CA LEU A 57 -5.33 -5.45 6.23
C LEU A 57 -5.02 -5.43 4.74
N GLU A 58 -4.55 -6.54 4.16
CA GLU A 58 -4.31 -6.67 2.72
C GLU A 58 -5.59 -6.33 1.93
N GLY A 59 -6.73 -6.89 2.33
CA GLY A 59 -8.04 -6.61 1.73
C GLY A 59 -8.44 -5.13 1.79
N TYR A 60 -7.97 -4.41 2.82
CA TYR A 60 -8.16 -2.97 2.98
C TYR A 60 -7.15 -2.14 2.19
N ALA A 61 -5.86 -2.48 2.22
CA ALA A 61 -4.80 -1.64 1.68
C ALA A 61 -4.74 -1.68 0.16
N ARG A 62 -4.99 -2.85 -0.47
CA ARG A 62 -4.92 -3.01 -1.93
C ARG A 62 -5.86 -2.08 -2.70
N PRO A 63 -7.12 -1.87 -2.28
CA PRO A 63 -7.99 -0.85 -2.88
C PRO A 63 -7.47 0.59 -2.81
N LEU A 64 -6.49 0.91 -1.96
CA LEU A 64 -5.98 2.29 -1.83
C LEU A 64 -5.31 2.80 -3.11
N TRP A 65 -4.79 1.94 -3.99
CA TRP A 65 -4.34 2.31 -5.34
C TRP A 65 -5.43 3.07 -6.10
N VAL A 66 -6.66 2.56 -6.00
CA VAL A 66 -7.82 3.09 -6.69
C VAL A 66 -8.37 4.33 -5.97
N VAL A 67 -8.39 4.34 -4.64
CA VAL A 67 -8.75 5.50 -3.83
C VAL A 67 -7.85 6.70 -4.14
N ALA A 68 -6.54 6.46 -4.23
CA ALA A 68 -5.56 7.47 -4.59
C ALA A 68 -5.82 8.03 -6.01
N ALA A 69 -6.08 7.16 -6.98
CA ALA A 69 -6.42 7.58 -8.34
C ALA A 69 -7.70 8.42 -8.40
N LEU A 70 -8.73 8.08 -7.61
CA LEU A 70 -9.96 8.88 -7.50
C LEU A 70 -9.70 10.26 -6.91
N LEU A 71 -8.88 10.36 -5.86
CA LEU A 71 -8.53 11.64 -5.24
C LEU A 71 -7.69 12.53 -6.17
N MET A 72 -6.80 11.92 -6.96
CA MET A 72 -5.95 12.58 -7.96
C MET A 72 -6.74 13.02 -9.22
N SER A 73 -7.93 12.45 -9.44
CA SER A 73 -8.68 12.59 -10.70
C SER A 73 -9.06 14.05 -11.06
N GLY A 74 -9.02 14.98 -10.10
CA GLY A 74 -9.42 16.38 -10.27
C GLY A 74 -10.92 16.62 -10.07
N ASP A 75 -11.75 15.59 -10.25
CA ASP A 75 -13.19 15.65 -9.96
C ASP A 75 -13.45 15.79 -8.46
N GLU A 76 -14.66 16.23 -8.09
CA GLU A 76 -15.10 16.20 -6.68
C GLU A 76 -15.21 14.73 -6.23
N PRO A 77 -14.49 14.32 -5.16
CA PRO A 77 -14.56 12.95 -4.68
C PRO A 77 -15.97 12.57 -4.21
N ASP A 78 -16.35 11.31 -4.44
CA ASP A 78 -17.52 10.70 -3.81
C ASP A 78 -17.15 10.40 -2.35
N TRP A 79 -17.34 11.38 -1.46
CA TRP A 79 -16.87 11.30 -0.08
C TRP A 79 -17.52 10.15 0.72
N ASP A 80 -18.75 9.75 0.38
CA ASP A 80 -19.39 8.58 1.00
C ASP A 80 -18.62 7.29 0.67
N LEU A 81 -18.02 7.22 -0.52
CA LEU A 81 -17.16 6.10 -0.92
C LEU A 81 -15.73 6.22 -0.37
N ILE A 82 -15.18 7.43 -0.26
CA ILE A 82 -13.77 7.67 0.09
C ILE A 82 -13.52 7.78 1.59
N GLN A 83 -14.42 8.40 2.35
CA GLN A 83 -14.21 8.70 3.77
C GLN A 83 -13.91 7.47 4.64
N PRO A 84 -14.52 6.28 4.44
CA PRO A 84 -14.19 5.09 5.20
C PRO A 84 -12.72 4.67 5.06
N TRP A 85 -12.13 4.83 3.86
CA TRP A 85 -10.73 4.52 3.62
C TRP A 85 -9.83 5.46 4.39
N ILE A 86 -10.09 6.77 4.36
CA ILE A 86 -9.30 7.75 5.11
C ILE A 86 -9.37 7.43 6.60
N LYS A 87 -10.57 7.24 7.16
CA LYS A 87 -10.78 6.85 8.56
C LYS A 87 -10.00 5.59 8.94
N GLY A 88 -9.94 4.61 8.04
CA GLY A 88 -9.17 3.38 8.23
C GLY A 88 -7.68 3.61 8.48
N ILE A 89 -7.05 4.55 7.76
CA ILE A 89 -5.63 4.89 7.95
C ILE A 89 -5.43 5.61 9.28
N GLU A 90 -6.32 6.55 9.59
CA GLU A 90 -6.26 7.34 10.82
C GLU A 90 -6.31 6.45 12.06
N ILE A 91 -7.24 5.49 12.06
CA ILE A 91 -7.44 4.57 13.18
C ILE A 91 -6.42 3.43 13.15
N GLY A 92 -6.13 2.88 11.98
CA GLY A 92 -5.24 1.73 11.81
C GLY A 92 -3.78 2.01 12.18
N THR A 93 -3.37 3.28 12.14
CA THR A 93 -2.03 3.72 12.56
C THR A 93 -1.97 4.20 14.01
N ASP A 94 -3.09 4.28 14.74
CA ASP A 94 -3.12 4.65 16.15
C ASP A 94 -2.86 3.43 17.04
N ALA A 95 -1.65 3.35 17.62
CA ALA A 95 -1.22 2.25 18.50
C ALA A 95 -2.06 2.10 19.79
N GLU A 96 -2.82 3.14 20.18
CA GLU A 96 -3.71 3.09 21.35
C GLU A 96 -5.11 2.57 21.00
N HIS A 97 -5.44 2.47 19.70
CA HIS A 97 -6.77 2.07 19.26
C HIS A 97 -6.91 0.53 19.22
N PRO A 98 -8.05 -0.05 19.62
CA PRO A 98 -8.29 -1.50 19.54
C PRO A 98 -8.20 -2.11 18.13
N GLU A 99 -8.31 -1.27 17.10
CA GLU A 99 -8.19 -1.66 15.68
C GLU A 99 -6.86 -1.25 15.04
N PHE A 100 -5.84 -0.95 15.85
CA PHE A 100 -4.46 -0.80 15.40
C PHE A 100 -4.02 -1.99 14.54
N TRP A 101 -3.31 -1.73 13.45
CA TRP A 101 -2.80 -2.78 12.57
C TRP A 101 -1.66 -3.61 13.17
N GLY A 102 -1.12 -3.17 14.30
CA GLY A 102 0.05 -3.78 14.92
C GLY A 102 1.35 -3.22 14.36
N HIS A 103 2.43 -3.45 15.10
CA HIS A 103 3.78 -3.08 14.70
C HIS A 103 4.28 -3.97 13.56
N ILE A 104 5.10 -3.40 12.69
CA ILE A 104 5.79 -4.09 11.61
C ILE A 104 6.87 -4.99 12.23
N ARG A 105 6.91 -6.25 11.81
CA ARG A 105 7.93 -7.24 12.19
C ARG A 105 8.89 -7.49 11.03
N ASP A 106 9.94 -8.27 11.27
CA ASP A 106 10.83 -8.72 10.20
C ASP A 106 10.06 -9.60 9.20
N TYR A 107 10.29 -9.39 7.90
CA TYR A 107 9.63 -10.12 6.80
C TYR A 107 8.10 -10.12 6.87
N ASP A 108 7.53 -9.03 7.40
CA ASP A 108 6.09 -8.92 7.64
C ASP A 108 5.35 -8.45 6.40
N GLN A 109 4.21 -9.08 6.12
CA GLN A 109 3.30 -8.67 5.05
C GLN A 109 3.04 -7.16 5.10
N LYS A 110 2.85 -6.57 6.31
CA LYS A 110 2.63 -5.12 6.53
C LYS A 110 3.61 -4.19 5.81
N MET A 111 4.82 -4.66 5.51
CA MET A 111 5.79 -3.90 4.71
C MET A 111 5.29 -3.65 3.28
N VAL A 112 4.59 -4.62 2.70
CA VAL A 112 3.95 -4.52 1.38
C VAL A 112 2.85 -3.45 1.45
N GLU A 113 1.96 -3.51 2.43
CA GLU A 113 0.85 -2.55 2.53
C GLU A 113 1.29 -1.11 2.81
N CYS A 114 2.49 -0.91 3.36
CA CYS A 114 3.10 0.42 3.45
C CYS A 114 3.22 1.10 2.08
N GLU A 115 3.43 0.35 0.99
CA GLU A 115 3.51 0.90 -0.36
C GLU A 115 2.20 1.58 -0.74
N MET A 116 1.06 0.91 -0.55
CA MET A 116 -0.26 1.43 -0.95
C MET A 116 -0.64 2.68 -0.15
N ILE A 117 -0.32 2.70 1.15
CA ILE A 117 -0.52 3.87 2.00
C ILE A 117 0.38 5.02 1.53
N SER A 118 1.65 4.73 1.24
CA SER A 118 2.61 5.71 0.76
C SER A 118 2.21 6.29 -0.60
N PHE A 119 1.75 5.44 -1.52
CA PHE A 119 1.22 5.87 -2.81
C PHE A 119 0.01 6.80 -2.65
N LEU A 120 -0.93 6.46 -1.77
CA LEU A 120 -2.07 7.33 -1.48
C LEU A 120 -1.61 8.72 -1.00
N LEU A 121 -0.65 8.77 -0.08
CA LEU A 121 -0.09 10.04 0.43
C LEU A 121 0.65 10.84 -0.64
N LEU A 122 1.31 10.16 -1.59
CA LEU A 122 2.04 10.79 -2.69
C LEU A 122 1.12 11.31 -3.79
N ALA A 123 0.10 10.53 -4.15
CA ALA A 123 -0.76 10.81 -5.30
C ALA A 123 -1.94 11.74 -4.96
N ALA A 124 -2.48 11.66 -3.74
CA ALA A 124 -3.60 12.51 -3.35
C ALA A 124 -3.14 13.98 -3.21
N PRO A 125 -3.89 14.96 -3.77
CA PRO A 125 -3.60 16.37 -3.55
C PRO A 125 -3.53 16.69 -2.06
N LYS A 126 -2.50 17.42 -1.64
CA LYS A 126 -2.23 17.70 -0.22
C LYS A 126 -3.44 18.33 0.47
N GLU A 127 -4.14 19.24 -0.21
CA GLU A 127 -5.30 19.97 0.29
C GLU A 127 -6.55 19.09 0.45
N ARG A 128 -6.55 17.89 -0.17
CA ARG A 128 -7.67 16.93 -0.08
C ARG A 128 -7.43 15.85 0.98
N LEU A 129 -6.17 15.49 1.26
CA LEU A 129 -5.83 14.41 2.19
C LEU A 129 -4.86 14.88 3.28
N TRP A 130 -3.55 14.81 3.04
CA TRP A 130 -2.53 14.97 4.07
C TRP A 130 -2.63 16.31 4.82
N GLY A 131 -2.83 17.42 4.12
CA GLY A 131 -2.96 18.76 4.69
C GLY A 131 -4.24 19.01 5.51
N ARG A 132 -5.20 18.08 5.48
CA ARG A 132 -6.44 18.13 6.28
C ARG A 132 -6.41 17.20 7.49
N MET A 133 -5.45 16.29 7.57
CA MET A 133 -5.33 15.36 8.69
C MET A 133 -4.90 16.08 9.97
N ASP A 134 -5.42 15.64 11.11
CA ASP A 134 -4.98 16.13 12.42
C ASP A 134 -3.48 15.87 12.64
N PRO A 135 -2.74 16.78 13.30
CA PRO A 135 -1.33 16.55 13.57
C PRO A 135 -1.01 15.26 14.34
N LYS A 136 -1.90 14.77 15.22
CA LYS A 136 -1.75 13.45 15.87
C LYS A 136 -1.77 12.33 14.82
N ILE A 137 -2.76 12.36 13.93
CA ILE A 137 -2.90 11.39 12.83
C ILE A 137 -1.66 11.40 11.95
N GLN A 138 -1.18 12.57 11.55
CA GLN A 138 0.04 12.69 10.73
C GLN A 138 1.25 12.05 11.43
N ARG A 139 1.42 12.30 12.74
CA ARG A 139 2.49 11.67 13.52
C ARG A 139 2.35 10.15 13.61
N ASN A 140 1.13 9.65 13.80
CA ASN A 140 0.86 8.21 13.86
C ASN A 140 1.22 7.52 12.53
N ILE A 141 0.79 8.10 11.41
CA ILE A 141 1.12 7.59 10.06
C ILE A 141 2.64 7.60 9.84
N ILE A 142 3.32 8.71 10.16
CA ILE A 142 4.79 8.80 10.05
C ILE A 142 5.46 7.74 10.90
N ALA A 143 5.03 7.57 12.16
CA ALA A 143 5.62 6.62 13.08
C ALA A 143 5.48 5.18 12.56
N TRP A 144 4.28 4.79 12.14
CA TRP A 144 4.00 3.46 11.63
C TRP A 144 4.78 3.15 10.35
N LEU A 145 4.80 4.07 9.37
CA LEU A 145 5.58 3.90 8.14
C LEU A 145 7.09 3.82 8.40
N SER A 146 7.60 4.60 9.37
CA SER A 146 9.03 4.63 9.70
C SER A 146 9.52 3.36 10.40
N GLU A 147 8.62 2.48 10.89
CA GLU A 147 9.05 1.22 11.50
C GLU A 147 9.85 0.36 10.52
N ILE A 148 9.54 0.45 9.22
CA ILE A 148 10.16 -0.34 8.14
C ILE A 148 11.68 -0.21 8.07
N HIS A 149 12.25 0.92 8.51
CA HIS A 149 13.71 1.16 8.47
C HIS A 149 14.50 0.29 9.44
N THR A 150 13.83 -0.22 10.48
CA THR A 150 14.47 -1.03 11.54
C THR A 150 14.23 -2.53 11.38
N LYS A 151 13.57 -2.95 10.31
CA LYS A 151 13.14 -4.33 10.10
C LYS A 151 13.90 -5.00 8.96
N ALA A 152 14.14 -6.29 9.11
CA ALA A 152 14.70 -7.11 8.05
C ALA A 152 13.65 -7.31 6.94
N MET A 153 14.10 -7.20 5.70
CA MET A 153 13.27 -7.25 4.50
C MET A 153 14.01 -8.07 3.42
N PRO A 154 13.31 -8.85 2.58
CA PRO A 154 13.94 -9.54 1.46
C PRO A 154 14.65 -8.55 0.51
N PRO A 155 15.90 -8.84 0.08
CA PRO A 155 16.60 -8.03 -0.92
C PRO A 155 16.09 -8.34 -2.34
N ALA A 156 14.82 -8.03 -2.59
CA ALA A 156 14.04 -8.38 -3.79
C ALA A 156 13.11 -7.21 -4.18
N ASN A 157 11.96 -7.46 -4.83
CA ASN A 157 10.97 -6.39 -5.08
C ASN A 157 10.55 -5.63 -3.82
N TRP A 158 10.71 -6.22 -2.63
CA TRP A 158 10.27 -5.60 -1.38
C TRP A 158 10.93 -4.25 -1.11
N LEU A 159 12.12 -4.03 -1.67
CA LEU A 159 12.82 -2.76 -1.59
C LEU A 159 12.01 -1.62 -2.24
N TRP A 160 11.18 -1.90 -3.27
CA TRP A 160 10.26 -0.91 -3.83
C TRP A 160 9.27 -0.38 -2.79
N PHE A 161 8.79 -1.23 -1.88
CA PHE A 161 7.84 -0.82 -0.85
C PHE A 161 8.49 0.22 0.08
N ARG A 162 9.75 -0.01 0.49
CA ARG A 162 10.51 0.96 1.28
C ARG A 162 10.89 2.22 0.50
N VAL A 163 11.15 2.11 -0.81
CA VAL A 163 11.31 3.27 -1.70
C VAL A 163 10.06 4.16 -1.68
N PHE A 164 8.87 3.58 -1.84
CA PHE A 164 7.62 4.35 -1.77
C PHE A 164 7.41 5.01 -0.41
N VAL A 165 7.69 4.30 0.69
CA VAL A 165 7.68 4.86 2.04
C VAL A 165 8.60 6.07 2.14
N ASN A 166 9.85 5.93 1.72
CA ASN A 166 10.84 7.01 1.77
C ASN A 166 10.41 8.22 0.94
N LEU A 167 9.84 8.00 -0.25
CA LEU A 167 9.31 9.06 -1.08
C LEU A 167 8.15 9.79 -0.40
N ALA A 168 7.20 9.07 0.20
CA ALA A 168 6.07 9.67 0.92
C ALA A 168 6.56 10.49 2.14
N LEU A 169 7.49 9.94 2.91
CA LEU A 169 8.11 10.60 4.05
C LEU A 169 8.79 11.92 3.63
N LEU A 170 9.58 11.90 2.56
CA LEU A 170 10.30 13.09 2.07
C LEU A 170 9.38 14.12 1.42
N LYS A 171 8.49 13.69 0.52
CA LYS A 171 7.75 14.60 -0.38
C LYS A 171 6.43 15.08 0.22
N THR A 172 5.76 14.24 1.01
CA THR A 172 4.45 14.56 1.58
C THR A 172 4.56 14.88 3.07
N CYS A 173 5.22 14.03 3.85
CA CYS A 173 5.27 14.16 5.31
C CYS A 173 6.29 15.19 5.82
N GLY A 174 7.28 15.56 4.99
CA GLY A 174 8.34 16.50 5.37
C GLY A 174 9.38 15.92 6.33
N VAL A 175 9.52 14.59 6.36
CA VAL A 175 10.51 13.86 7.17
C VAL A 175 11.78 13.68 6.34
N ASP A 176 12.69 14.63 6.48
CA ASP A 176 13.96 14.65 5.79
C ASP A 176 15.12 14.34 6.76
N THR A 177 15.46 13.05 6.87
CA THR A 177 16.53 12.57 7.75
C THR A 177 17.59 11.80 6.96
N PRO A 178 18.84 11.71 7.47
CA PRO A 178 19.88 10.89 6.84
C PRO A 178 19.43 9.45 6.62
N THR A 179 18.78 8.82 7.61
CA THR A 179 18.27 7.45 7.51
C THR A 179 17.32 7.24 6.33
N VAL A 180 16.37 8.17 6.12
CA VAL A 180 15.42 8.09 5.00
C VAL A 180 16.13 8.26 3.66
N ARG A 181 17.07 9.20 3.56
CA ARG A 181 17.83 9.44 2.32
C ARG A 181 18.78 8.30 1.97
N GLU A 182 19.53 7.82 2.95
CA GLU A 182 20.49 6.73 2.79
C GLU A 182 19.78 5.43 2.45
N SER A 183 18.68 5.10 3.14
CA SER A 183 17.86 3.92 2.81
C SER A 183 17.30 4.00 1.39
N LEU A 184 16.76 5.16 0.98
CA LEU A 184 16.25 5.34 -0.38
C LEU A 184 17.35 5.13 -1.42
N GLN A 185 18.52 5.71 -1.19
CA GLN A 185 19.65 5.60 -2.10
C GLN A 185 20.15 4.16 -2.19
N SER A 186 20.38 3.49 -1.06
CA SER A 186 20.86 2.11 -1.04
C SER A 186 19.88 1.12 -1.66
N ASP A 187 18.58 1.33 -1.47
CA ASP A 187 17.54 0.47 -2.04
C ASP A 187 17.50 0.62 -3.55
N LEU A 188 17.55 1.86 -4.07
CA LEU A 188 17.59 2.11 -5.51
C LEU A 188 18.86 1.55 -6.15
N GLU A 189 20.02 1.73 -5.52
CA GLU A 189 21.29 1.15 -6.01
C GLU A 189 21.22 -0.37 -6.13
N LEU A 190 20.61 -1.06 -5.16
CA LEU A 190 20.43 -2.50 -5.21
C LEU A 190 19.37 -2.91 -6.26
N LEU A 191 18.25 -2.19 -6.33
CA LEU A 191 17.21 -2.43 -7.33
C LEU A 191 17.72 -2.26 -8.77
N ASP A 192 18.63 -1.31 -9.01
CA ASP A 192 19.27 -1.12 -10.32
C ASP A 192 20.10 -2.35 -10.74
N THR A 193 20.63 -3.11 -9.78
CA THR A 193 21.34 -4.37 -10.09
C THR A 193 20.42 -5.48 -10.60
N PHE A 194 19.10 -5.34 -10.44
CA PHE A 194 18.12 -6.32 -10.91
C PHE A 194 17.74 -6.12 -12.39
N TYR A 195 18.22 -5.06 -13.03
CA TYR A 195 17.95 -4.81 -14.45
C TYR A 195 18.53 -5.91 -15.34
N VAL A 196 17.70 -6.43 -16.26
CA VAL A 196 18.08 -7.50 -17.18
C VAL A 196 18.31 -6.92 -18.59
N ALA A 197 17.26 -6.49 -19.26
CA ALA A 197 17.29 -5.91 -20.61
C ALA A 197 15.92 -5.32 -20.99
N ASP A 198 15.87 -4.40 -21.95
CA ASP A 198 14.64 -3.89 -22.60
C ASP A 198 13.54 -3.43 -21.64
N GLY A 199 13.93 -2.82 -20.50
CA GLY A 199 12.99 -2.36 -19.48
C GLY A 199 12.49 -3.44 -18.52
N TRP A 200 13.01 -4.66 -18.62
CA TRP A 200 12.70 -5.75 -17.69
C TRP A 200 13.74 -5.81 -16.57
N SER A 201 13.25 -5.88 -15.33
CA SER A 201 14.04 -6.15 -14.13
C SER A 201 13.53 -7.43 -13.46
N GLY A 202 14.45 -8.16 -12.84
CA GLY A 202 14.14 -9.32 -12.01
C GLY A 202 13.47 -8.93 -10.70
N ASP A 203 12.80 -9.90 -10.08
CA ASP A 203 12.21 -9.77 -8.76
C ASP A 203 13.26 -9.96 -7.64
N GLY A 204 14.43 -9.37 -7.82
CA GLY A 204 15.66 -9.73 -7.11
C GLY A 204 16.78 -10.02 -8.09
N LEU A 205 17.97 -10.27 -7.55
CA LEU A 205 19.14 -10.65 -8.35
C LEU A 205 18.81 -11.91 -9.16
N TRP A 206 18.75 -11.75 -10.48
CA TRP A 206 18.56 -12.87 -11.40
C TRP A 206 19.71 -13.85 -11.23
N ARG A 207 19.41 -15.03 -10.68
CA ARG A 207 20.40 -16.05 -10.38
C ARG A 207 20.83 -16.76 -11.66
N SER A 208 22.10 -17.13 -11.73
CA SER A 208 22.56 -18.07 -12.75
C SER A 208 22.16 -19.50 -12.35
N PRO A 209 22.08 -20.45 -13.31
CA PRO A 209 21.82 -21.85 -12.99
C PRO A 209 22.78 -22.42 -11.93
N GLU A 210 24.04 -21.95 -11.88
CA GLU A 210 25.01 -22.39 -10.87
C GLU A 210 24.74 -21.85 -9.45
N LEU A 211 24.02 -20.71 -9.34
CA LEU A 211 23.58 -20.16 -8.05
C LEU A 211 22.32 -20.89 -7.55
N ASP A 212 21.46 -21.33 -8.46
CA ASP A 212 20.26 -22.11 -8.13
C ASP A 212 20.60 -23.53 -7.65
N GLU A 213 21.61 -24.19 -8.23
CA GLU A 213 22.04 -25.53 -7.80
C GLU A 213 22.54 -25.55 -6.34
N LYS A 214 23.16 -24.46 -5.86
CA LYS A 214 23.69 -24.35 -4.48
C LYS A 214 22.61 -24.21 -3.40
N GLU A 215 21.40 -23.78 -3.77
CA GLU A 215 20.29 -23.62 -2.82
C GLU A 215 19.71 -24.98 -2.38
N TRP A 216 19.85 -26.01 -3.22
CA TRP A 216 19.41 -27.38 -2.93
C TRP A 216 20.40 -28.18 -2.06
N GLU A 217 21.55 -27.60 -1.73
CA GLU A 217 22.58 -28.20 -0.88
C GLU A 217 22.46 -27.80 0.61
N ILE A 218 21.40 -27.06 0.98
CA ILE A 218 21.06 -26.66 2.36
C ILE A 218 19.88 -27.50 2.86
#